data_AF-A0AAD9ZHX5-F1
#
_entry.id   AF-A0AAD9ZHX5-F1
#
_cell.length_a   1.000
_cell.length_b   1.000
_cell.length_c   1.000
_cell.angle_alpha   90.00
_cell.angle_beta   90.00
_cell.angle_gamma   90.00
#
_symmetry.space_group_name_H-M   'P 1'
#
loop_
_entity.id
_entity.type
_entity.pdbx_description
1 polymer ?
#
loop_
_entity_poly.entity_id
_entity_poly.type
_entity_poly.pdbx_seq_one_letter_code
_entity_poly.pdbx_strand_id
1 'polypeptide(L)'
;MGTPLAHTVTISETLPAYIFLAKWHLYPQQFPRRAMVQPGKQKHVLALRLEGFSMDDVVITRVIEAMERFTIKDKHGKGCQSCVSPVWDTALMTIALRDSGLFPGDKRLQRVVAWIKALQPTLAPGGWSFQGFVTLYADVDDTAAVVLALLKESTYSIDVPCISRAATWMLGMQNRDRGWGAFDHNNDQISLERLPFSDMGTI
;
A
#
# COMPACT_ATOMS: atom_id res chain seq x y z
N MET A 1 -4.88 -30.67 37.45
CA MET A 1 -4.51 -30.98 36.05
C MET A 1 -5.57 -30.34 35.15
N GLY A 2 -5.27 -29.18 34.57
CA GLY A 2 -6.19 -28.46 33.69
C GLY A 2 -5.80 -28.72 32.24
N THR A 3 -6.73 -29.27 31.46
CA THR A 3 -6.61 -29.44 30.00
C THR A 3 -6.69 -28.08 29.31
N PRO A 4 -5.81 -27.74 28.35
CA PRO A 4 -5.97 -26.54 27.57
C PRO A 4 -7.04 -26.77 26.49
N LEU A 5 -8.06 -25.91 26.47
CA LEU A 5 -9.04 -25.82 25.39
C LEU A 5 -8.36 -25.24 24.15
N ALA A 6 -7.91 -26.11 23.25
CA ALA A 6 -7.59 -25.71 21.89
C ALA A 6 -8.90 -25.45 21.13
N HIS A 7 -9.34 -24.19 21.10
CA HIS A 7 -10.42 -23.77 20.19
C HIS A 7 -9.91 -23.92 18.76
N THR A 8 -10.31 -24.99 18.10
CA THR A 8 -10.05 -25.22 16.68
C THR A 8 -11.05 -24.37 15.91
N VAL A 9 -10.64 -23.19 15.46
CA VAL A 9 -11.45 -22.38 14.53
C VAL A 9 -11.56 -23.17 13.24
N THR A 10 -12.78 -23.55 12.87
CA THR A 10 -13.02 -24.31 11.65
C THR A 10 -13.13 -23.35 10.45
N ILE A 11 -12.73 -23.81 9.25
CA ILE A 11 -12.79 -23.01 8.01
C ILE A 11 -14.18 -22.38 7.80
N SER A 12 -15.23 -23.06 8.26
CA SER A 12 -16.62 -22.61 8.25
C SER A 12 -16.86 -21.27 8.97
N GLU A 13 -16.12 -20.96 10.03
CA GLU A 13 -16.34 -19.76 10.85
C GLU A 13 -15.62 -18.52 10.27
N THR A 14 -14.54 -18.73 9.51
CA THR A 14 -13.77 -17.66 8.84
C THR A 14 -14.30 -17.28 7.45
N LEU A 15 -15.10 -18.17 6.84
CA LEU A 15 -15.61 -18.01 5.49
C LEU A 15 -16.50 -16.74 5.31
N PRO A 16 -17.40 -16.40 6.25
CA PRO A 16 -18.17 -15.15 6.18
C PRO A 16 -17.31 -13.89 6.23
N ALA A 17 -16.18 -13.91 6.95
CA ALA A 17 -15.26 -12.78 7.02
C ALA A 17 -14.46 -12.62 5.71
N TYR A 18 -14.06 -13.72 5.06
CA TYR A 18 -13.42 -13.67 3.74
C TYR A 18 -14.37 -13.21 2.64
N ILE A 19 -15.64 -13.63 2.68
CA ILE A 19 -16.69 -13.10 1.79
C ILE A 19 -16.88 -11.61 2.03
N PHE A 20 -16.96 -11.18 3.29
CA PHE A 20 -17.08 -9.78 3.64
C PHE A 20 -15.87 -9.00 3.11
N LEU A 21 -14.65 -9.49 3.30
CA LEU A 21 -13.44 -8.87 2.77
C LEU A 21 -13.45 -8.84 1.23
N ALA A 22 -13.83 -9.91 0.55
CA ALA A 22 -13.91 -9.95 -0.90
C ALA A 22 -14.97 -8.99 -1.44
N LYS A 23 -16.17 -8.99 -0.85
CA LYS A 23 -17.25 -8.04 -1.18
C LYS A 23 -16.84 -6.61 -0.87
N TRP A 24 -16.22 -6.35 0.28
CA TRP A 24 -15.66 -5.06 0.67
C TRP A 24 -14.67 -4.57 -0.38
N HIS A 25 -13.75 -5.41 -0.87
CA HIS A 25 -12.79 -5.02 -1.91
C HIS A 25 -13.41 -4.86 -3.32
N LEU A 26 -14.55 -5.50 -3.61
CA LEU A 26 -15.09 -5.64 -4.97
C LEU A 26 -16.31 -4.77 -5.29
N TYR A 27 -16.87 -4.06 -4.30
CA TYR A 27 -17.91 -3.03 -4.49
C TYR A 27 -17.32 -1.61 -4.46
N PRO A 28 -16.83 -1.09 -5.60
CA PRO A 28 -16.15 0.21 -5.69
C PRO A 28 -17.06 1.42 -5.43
N GLN A 29 -18.38 1.23 -5.45
CA GLN A 29 -19.39 2.26 -5.21
C GLN A 29 -19.29 2.91 -3.81
N GLN A 30 -18.64 2.24 -2.85
CA GLN A 30 -18.47 2.75 -1.49
C GLN A 30 -17.03 3.20 -1.19
N PHE A 31 -16.00 2.63 -1.83
CA PHE A 31 -14.58 2.92 -1.52
C PHE A 31 -13.61 2.67 -2.71
N PRO A 32 -13.25 3.69 -3.50
CA PRO A 32 -12.71 3.53 -4.86
C PRO A 32 -11.20 3.23 -5.02
N ARG A 33 -10.40 3.18 -3.94
CA ARG A 33 -8.91 3.15 -4.03
C ARG A 33 -8.26 2.27 -2.95
N ARG A 34 -8.19 0.96 -3.17
CA ARG A 34 -7.68 -0.04 -2.18
C ARG A 34 -6.43 -0.76 -2.67
N ALA A 35 -5.44 -0.91 -1.78
CA ALA A 35 -4.22 -1.69 -2.03
C ALA A 35 -4.54 -3.16 -1.91
N MET A 36 -3.97 -3.92 -2.83
CA MET A 36 -3.68 -5.32 -2.58
C MET A 36 -2.31 -5.61 -3.17
N VAL A 37 -1.37 -6.02 -2.34
CA VAL A 37 -0.19 -6.74 -2.81
C VAL A 37 -0.62 -8.11 -3.36
N GLN A 38 0.16 -8.67 -4.28
CA GLN A 38 -0.19 -9.88 -5.03
C GLN A 38 -0.76 -11.04 -4.19
N PRO A 39 -0.23 -11.39 -2.99
CA PRO A 39 -0.76 -12.51 -2.20
C PRO A 39 -2.23 -12.35 -1.80
N GLY A 40 -2.68 -11.11 -1.56
CA GLY A 40 -4.07 -10.83 -1.25
C GLY A 40 -4.98 -11.20 -2.42
N LYS A 41 -4.59 -10.87 -3.67
CA LYS A 41 -5.45 -11.02 -4.86
C LYS A 41 -5.72 -12.48 -5.21
N GLN A 42 -4.72 -13.34 -5.09
CA GLN A 42 -4.85 -14.77 -5.39
C GLN A 42 -5.83 -15.47 -4.42
N LYS A 43 -5.73 -15.16 -3.13
CA LYS A 43 -6.60 -15.74 -2.09
C LYS A 43 -8.08 -15.37 -2.30
N HIS A 44 -8.36 -14.20 -2.89
CA HIS A 44 -9.73 -13.77 -3.19
C HIS A 44 -10.40 -14.63 -4.27
N VAL A 45 -9.68 -14.97 -5.34
CA VAL A 45 -10.23 -15.86 -6.39
C VAL A 45 -10.59 -17.21 -5.80
N LEU A 46 -9.69 -17.78 -4.98
CA LEU A 46 -9.94 -19.06 -4.32
C LEU A 46 -11.16 -18.98 -3.38
N ALA A 47 -11.24 -17.96 -2.53
CA ALA A 47 -12.36 -17.77 -1.62
C ALA A 47 -13.70 -17.65 -2.36
N LEU A 48 -13.76 -16.82 -3.42
CA LEU A 48 -14.97 -16.65 -4.22
C LEU A 48 -15.39 -17.95 -4.93
N ARG A 49 -14.43 -18.77 -5.38
CA ARG A 49 -14.71 -20.07 -5.98
C ARG A 49 -15.29 -21.07 -4.97
N LEU A 50 -14.78 -21.08 -3.74
CA LEU A 50 -15.33 -21.92 -2.66
C LEU A 50 -16.75 -21.51 -2.26
N GLU A 51 -17.10 -20.24 -2.49
CA GLU A 51 -18.44 -19.68 -2.28
C GLU A 51 -19.42 -19.92 -3.43
N GLY A 52 -19.00 -20.64 -4.47
CA GLY A 52 -19.87 -21.00 -5.59
C GLY A 52 -19.97 -19.93 -6.69
N PHE A 53 -19.17 -18.85 -6.64
CA PHE A 53 -19.10 -17.91 -7.75
C PHE A 53 -18.50 -18.60 -8.98
N SER A 54 -19.09 -18.38 -10.17
CA SER A 54 -18.54 -18.87 -11.43
C SER A 54 -17.26 -18.14 -11.80
N MET A 55 -16.36 -18.79 -12.55
CA MET A 55 -15.17 -18.12 -13.11
C MET A 55 -15.53 -16.94 -14.02
N ASP A 56 -16.69 -16.99 -14.66
CA ASP A 56 -17.21 -15.93 -15.53
C ASP A 56 -17.94 -14.83 -14.76
N ASP A 57 -18.04 -14.94 -13.43
CA ASP A 57 -18.66 -13.90 -12.62
C ASP A 57 -17.85 -12.60 -12.72
N VAL A 58 -18.55 -11.47 -12.84
CA VAL A 58 -17.95 -10.13 -12.96
C VAL A 58 -17.01 -9.82 -11.80
N VAL A 59 -17.29 -10.36 -10.61
CA VAL A 59 -16.49 -10.17 -9.41
C VAL A 59 -15.15 -10.88 -9.54
N ILE A 60 -15.13 -12.13 -10.02
CA ILE A 60 -13.89 -12.89 -10.24
C ILE A 60 -13.08 -12.30 -11.40
N THR A 61 -13.75 -11.95 -12.49
CA THR A 61 -13.11 -11.33 -13.67
C THR A 61 -12.35 -10.06 -13.27
N ARG A 62 -12.95 -9.19 -12.45
CA ARG A 62 -12.29 -7.96 -11.95
C ARG A 62 -11.04 -8.23 -11.11
N VAL A 63 -11.04 -9.30 -10.29
CA VAL A 63 -9.85 -9.69 -9.52
C VAL A 63 -8.73 -10.12 -10.46
N ILE A 64 -9.06 -10.93 -11.48
CA ILE A 64 -8.10 -11.40 -12.47
C ILE A 64 -7.52 -10.22 -13.26
N GLU A 65 -8.36 -9.30 -13.75
CA GLU A 65 -7.93 -8.08 -14.42
C GLU A 65 -7.00 -7.22 -13.53
N ALA A 66 -7.28 -7.16 -12.22
CA ALA A 66 -6.42 -6.45 -11.27
C ALA A 66 -5.07 -7.13 -11.05
N MET A 67 -5.00 -8.46 -11.14
CA MET A 67 -3.74 -9.22 -11.12
C MET A 67 -2.96 -9.01 -12.42
N GLU A 68 -3.64 -9.01 -13.56
CA GLU A 68 -3.05 -8.78 -14.89
C GLU A 68 -2.33 -7.43 -14.99
N ARG A 69 -2.87 -6.38 -14.37
CA ARG A 69 -2.21 -5.06 -14.30
C ARG A 69 -0.86 -5.04 -13.57
N PHE A 70 -0.56 -6.07 -12.79
CA PHE A 70 0.72 -6.22 -12.09
C PHE A 70 1.71 -7.08 -12.88
N THR A 71 1.36 -7.52 -14.09
CA THR A 71 2.23 -8.39 -14.88
C THR A 71 3.14 -7.59 -15.81
N ILE A 72 4.38 -8.04 -15.94
CA ILE A 72 5.36 -7.55 -16.91
C ILE A 72 5.64 -8.68 -17.88
N LYS A 73 5.64 -8.37 -19.18
CA LYS A 73 6.01 -9.31 -20.22
C LYS A 73 7.29 -8.86 -20.90
N ASP A 74 8.25 -9.76 -21.02
CA ASP A 74 9.51 -9.54 -21.72
C ASP A 74 9.86 -10.74 -22.62
N LYS A 75 11.10 -10.79 -23.11
CA LYS A 75 11.60 -11.90 -23.95
C LYS A 75 11.71 -13.23 -23.21
N HIS A 76 11.69 -13.23 -21.88
CA HIS A 76 11.83 -14.41 -21.03
C HIS A 76 10.49 -14.95 -20.54
N GLY A 77 9.43 -14.16 -20.62
CA GLY A 77 8.08 -14.62 -20.34
C GLY A 77 7.22 -13.54 -19.70
N LYS A 78 6.31 -13.96 -18.84
CA LYS A 78 5.40 -13.08 -18.11
C LYS A 78 5.60 -13.26 -16.61
N GLY A 79 6.15 -12.23 -15.96
CA GLY A 79 6.29 -12.16 -14.51
C GLY A 79 5.12 -11.40 -13.89
N CYS A 80 4.77 -11.71 -12.64
CA CYS A 80 3.83 -10.92 -11.85
C CYS A 80 4.62 -10.19 -10.76
N GLN A 81 4.48 -8.88 -10.71
CA GLN A 81 5.09 -8.06 -9.67
C GLN A 81 4.28 -8.20 -8.38
N SER A 82 4.99 -8.32 -7.25
CA SER A 82 4.34 -8.38 -5.94
C SER A 82 3.66 -7.06 -5.58
N CYS A 83 4.27 -5.95 -5.95
CA CYS A 83 3.78 -4.57 -5.87
C CYS A 83 4.33 -3.73 -7.02
N VAL A 84 3.79 -2.52 -7.22
CA VAL A 84 4.34 -1.52 -8.15
C VAL A 84 4.71 -0.27 -7.35
N SER A 85 5.85 0.35 -7.67
CA SER A 85 6.56 1.35 -6.85
C SER A 85 6.59 2.78 -7.42
N PRO A 86 5.58 3.27 -8.18
CA PRO A 86 5.72 4.53 -8.90
C PRO A 86 5.97 5.75 -8.00
N VAL A 87 5.43 5.79 -6.78
CA VAL A 87 5.65 6.93 -5.87
C VAL A 87 7.06 6.87 -5.30
N TRP A 88 7.45 5.72 -4.77
CA TRP A 88 8.77 5.47 -4.21
C TRP A 88 9.89 5.78 -5.21
N ASP A 89 9.82 5.17 -6.41
CA ASP A 89 10.84 5.34 -7.45
C ASP A 89 10.95 6.79 -7.89
N THR A 90 9.81 7.46 -8.04
CA THR A 90 9.76 8.86 -8.46
C THR A 90 10.34 9.78 -7.39
N ALA A 91 10.04 9.55 -6.11
CA ALA A 91 10.58 10.34 -5.01
C ALA A 91 12.10 10.18 -4.91
N LEU A 92 12.60 8.94 -4.89
CA LEU A 92 14.04 8.66 -4.82
C LEU A 92 14.80 9.19 -6.04
N MET A 93 14.25 9.04 -7.25
CA MET A 93 14.88 9.58 -8.45
C MET A 93 14.92 11.11 -8.43
N THR A 94 13.87 11.77 -7.91
CA THR A 94 13.84 13.24 -7.76
C THR A 94 14.91 13.70 -6.78
N ILE A 95 15.06 13.01 -5.65
CA ILE A 95 16.12 13.27 -4.66
C ILE A 95 17.50 13.13 -5.32
N ALA A 96 17.76 12.00 -5.99
CA ALA A 96 19.04 11.72 -6.61
C ALA A 96 19.40 12.73 -7.72
N LEU A 97 18.44 13.08 -8.58
CA LEU A 97 18.64 14.08 -9.63
C LEU A 97 18.95 15.46 -9.03
N ARG A 98 18.28 15.86 -7.96
CA ARG A 98 18.56 17.13 -7.27
C ARG A 98 19.92 17.13 -6.58
N ASP A 99 20.28 16.03 -5.93
CA ASP A 99 21.56 15.89 -5.23
C ASP A 99 22.75 15.81 -6.19
N SER A 100 22.54 15.37 -7.43
CA SER A 100 23.58 15.38 -8.45
C SER A 100 24.02 16.79 -8.87
N GLY A 101 23.20 17.82 -8.63
CA GLY A 101 23.43 19.18 -9.14
C GLY A 101 23.32 19.33 -10.65
N LEU A 102 23.05 18.22 -11.37
CA LEU A 102 22.81 18.21 -12.80
C LEU A 102 21.36 18.65 -13.04
N PHE A 103 21.12 19.48 -14.05
CA PHE A 103 19.78 19.96 -14.44
C PHE A 103 19.10 20.97 -13.48
N PRO A 104 19.76 22.08 -13.12
CA PRO A 104 19.11 23.16 -12.38
C PRO A 104 17.92 23.72 -13.17
N GLY A 105 16.74 23.79 -12.55
CA GLY A 105 15.54 24.36 -13.17
C GLY A 105 14.89 23.54 -14.28
N ASP A 106 15.18 22.23 -14.41
CA ASP A 106 14.53 21.37 -15.41
C ASP A 106 13.01 21.26 -15.18
N LYS A 107 12.24 21.68 -16.17
CA LYS A 107 10.76 21.65 -16.16
C LYS A 107 10.19 20.24 -16.00
N ARG A 108 10.93 19.18 -16.32
CA ARG A 108 10.49 17.80 -16.09
C ARG A 108 10.32 17.51 -14.60
N LEU A 109 11.25 17.97 -13.77
CA LEU A 109 11.18 17.79 -12.32
C LEU A 109 10.02 18.59 -11.71
N GLN A 110 9.73 19.79 -12.24
CA GLN A 110 8.54 20.55 -11.85
C GLN A 110 7.24 19.78 -12.13
N ARG A 111 7.13 19.08 -13.27
CA ARG A 111 5.97 18.24 -13.58
C ARG A 111 5.87 17.04 -12.66
N VAL A 112 7.00 16.40 -12.34
CA VAL A 112 7.07 15.28 -11.39
C VAL A 112 6.57 15.72 -10.00
N VAL A 113 7.02 16.88 -9.54
CA VAL A 113 6.59 17.45 -8.27
C VAL A 113 5.10 17.82 -8.28
N ALA A 114 4.59 18.38 -9.37
CA ALA A 114 3.15 18.63 -9.49
C ALA A 114 2.34 17.33 -9.46
N TRP A 115 2.81 16.29 -10.15
CA TRP A 115 2.17 14.98 -10.18
C TRP A 115 2.13 14.34 -8.79
N ILE A 116 3.27 14.27 -8.09
CA ILE A 116 3.34 13.59 -6.79
C ILE A 116 2.50 14.32 -5.74
N LYS A 117 2.44 15.66 -5.78
CA LYS A 117 1.56 16.45 -4.91
C LYS A 117 0.08 16.12 -5.11
N ALA A 118 -0.36 15.95 -6.35
CA ALA A 118 -1.76 15.63 -6.67
C ALA A 118 -2.20 14.25 -6.16
N LEU A 119 -1.26 13.38 -5.77
CA LEU A 119 -1.55 12.09 -5.17
C LEU A 119 -1.84 12.17 -3.66
N GLN A 120 -1.48 13.27 -2.99
CA GLN A 120 -1.76 13.40 -1.56
C GLN A 120 -3.27 13.50 -1.32
N PRO A 121 -3.84 12.67 -0.43
CA PRO A 121 -5.24 12.80 -0.05
C PRO A 121 -5.53 14.19 0.54
N THR A 122 -6.72 14.72 0.23
CA THR A 122 -7.21 16.00 0.77
C THR A 122 -7.81 15.86 2.17
N LEU A 123 -8.26 14.66 2.51
CA LEU A 123 -8.73 14.28 3.84
C LEU A 123 -7.65 13.45 4.55
N ALA A 124 -7.66 13.43 5.88
CA ALA A 124 -6.80 12.52 6.63
C ALA A 124 -7.05 11.06 6.17
N PRO A 125 -6.01 10.23 5.98
CA PRO A 125 -4.59 10.45 6.31
C PRO A 125 -3.81 11.32 5.32
N GLY A 126 -2.81 12.06 5.81
CA GLY A 126 -2.02 13.03 5.04
C GLY A 126 -0.76 12.48 4.36
N GLY A 127 -0.57 11.16 4.34
CA GLY A 127 0.60 10.50 3.74
C GLY A 127 0.42 10.11 2.27
N TRP A 128 1.47 9.55 1.68
CA TRP A 128 1.46 8.93 0.35
C TRP A 128 1.55 7.41 0.46
N SER A 129 1.02 6.72 -0.55
CA SER A 129 1.21 5.28 -0.71
C SER A 129 2.22 4.97 -1.81
N PHE A 130 2.91 3.84 -1.66
CA PHE A 130 3.85 3.26 -2.61
C PHE A 130 3.37 3.27 -4.07
N GLN A 131 2.08 2.99 -4.26
CA GLN A 131 1.45 2.76 -5.56
C GLN A 131 0.79 4.00 -6.15
N GLY A 132 0.53 5.04 -5.34
CA GLY A 132 -0.08 6.31 -5.75
C GLY A 132 -1.57 6.26 -6.08
N PHE A 133 -2.13 5.12 -6.47
CA PHE A 133 -3.57 4.97 -6.71
C PHE A 133 -4.35 4.45 -5.49
N VAL A 134 -3.65 4.08 -4.42
CA VAL A 134 -4.26 3.63 -3.15
C VAL A 134 -4.19 4.76 -2.15
N THR A 135 -5.32 5.14 -1.58
CA THR A 135 -5.35 6.25 -0.60
C THR A 135 -5.54 5.77 0.84
N LEU A 136 -5.89 4.50 1.04
CA LEU A 136 -6.16 3.93 2.37
C LEU A 136 -4.92 3.36 3.07
N TYR A 137 -3.83 3.15 2.34
CA TYR A 137 -2.60 2.54 2.85
C TYR A 137 -1.43 3.45 2.54
N ALA A 138 -1.37 4.59 3.24
CA ALA A 138 -0.19 5.44 3.21
C ALA A 138 0.93 4.79 4.02
N ASP A 139 2.16 4.91 3.54
CA ASP A 139 3.37 4.41 4.21
C ASP A 139 4.17 5.59 4.76
N VAL A 140 4.73 5.44 5.96
CA VAL A 140 5.56 6.44 6.61
C VAL A 140 6.83 6.70 5.81
N ASP A 141 7.47 5.66 5.25
CA ASP A 141 8.73 5.83 4.53
C ASP A 141 8.54 6.50 3.16
N ASP A 142 7.53 6.11 2.38
CA ASP A 142 7.11 6.78 1.14
C ASP A 142 6.81 8.25 1.42
N THR A 143 6.06 8.52 2.48
CA THR A 143 5.71 9.89 2.88
C THR A 143 6.95 10.71 3.19
N ALA A 144 7.90 10.15 3.92
CA ALA A 144 9.17 10.83 4.24
C ALA A 144 10.00 11.08 2.98
N ALA A 145 10.11 10.10 2.07
CA ALA A 145 10.83 10.23 0.81
C ALA A 145 10.20 11.31 -0.09
N VAL A 146 8.86 11.35 -0.19
CA VAL A 146 8.15 12.39 -0.94
C VAL A 146 8.40 13.77 -0.33
N VAL A 147 8.28 13.93 0.99
CA VAL A 147 8.56 15.20 1.67
C VAL A 147 9.99 15.68 1.37
N LEU A 148 10.98 14.79 1.43
CA LEU A 148 12.37 15.12 1.12
C LEU A 148 12.54 15.55 -0.35
N ALA A 149 11.92 14.83 -1.29
CA ALA A 149 11.93 15.17 -2.71
C ALA A 149 11.33 16.57 -2.96
N LEU A 150 10.20 16.88 -2.31
CA LEU A 150 9.53 18.18 -2.42
C LEU A 150 10.39 19.32 -1.87
N LEU A 151 11.07 19.11 -0.73
CA LEU A 151 11.96 20.10 -0.13
C LEU A 151 13.21 20.37 -0.99
N LYS A 152 13.74 19.33 -1.65
CA LYS A 152 14.91 19.46 -2.55
C LYS A 152 14.59 20.13 -3.88
N GLU A 153 13.38 19.94 -4.42
CA GLU A 153 12.98 20.59 -5.67
C GLU A 153 12.92 22.12 -5.52
N SER A 154 12.41 22.60 -4.39
CA SER A 154 12.04 24.00 -4.25
C SER A 154 11.96 24.40 -2.79
N THR A 155 12.95 25.17 -2.35
CA THR A 155 13.00 25.76 -1.00
C THR A 155 11.99 26.89 -0.80
N TYR A 156 11.42 27.46 -1.88
CA TYR A 156 10.55 28.64 -1.84
C TYR A 156 9.11 28.42 -2.33
N SER A 157 8.81 27.33 -3.05
CA SER A 157 7.45 26.97 -3.49
C SER A 157 6.81 25.89 -2.61
N ILE A 158 7.23 25.82 -1.35
CA ILE A 158 6.63 24.93 -0.35
C ILE A 158 5.20 25.39 -0.18
N ASP A 159 4.28 24.65 -0.80
CA ASP A 159 2.89 24.64 -0.40
C ASP A 159 2.88 23.99 1.00
N VAL A 160 3.11 24.84 2.02
CA VAL A 160 3.21 24.49 3.44
C VAL A 160 2.08 23.54 3.87
N PRO A 161 0.83 23.67 3.36
CA PRO A 161 -0.24 22.72 3.70
C PRO A 161 0.08 21.26 3.37
N CYS A 162 0.70 20.97 2.23
CA CYS A 162 0.99 19.60 1.79
C CYS A 162 2.03 18.92 2.71
N ILE A 163 3.15 19.59 2.93
CA ILE A 163 4.22 19.10 3.82
C ILE A 163 3.76 19.10 5.28
N SER A 164 3.01 20.12 5.73
CA SER A 164 2.50 20.19 7.09
C SER A 164 1.51 19.06 7.41
N ARG A 165 0.59 18.73 6.49
CA ARG A 165 -0.29 17.56 6.63
C ARG A 165 0.50 16.26 6.74
N ALA A 166 1.51 16.08 5.89
CA ALA A 166 2.37 14.90 5.89
C ALA A 166 3.15 14.77 7.20
N ALA A 167 3.78 15.86 7.66
CA ALA A 167 4.52 15.90 8.91
C ALA A 167 3.61 15.64 10.12
N THR A 168 2.43 16.26 10.16
CA THR A 168 1.43 16.04 11.22
C THR A 168 0.98 14.58 11.24
N TRP A 169 0.74 13.99 10.06
CA TRP A 169 0.38 12.58 9.95
C TRP A 169 1.51 11.66 10.44
N MET A 170 2.76 11.86 9.98
CA MET A 170 3.91 11.07 10.43
C MET A 170 4.15 11.20 11.94
N LEU A 171 4.00 12.39 12.53
CA LEU A 171 4.10 12.57 13.98
C LEU A 171 3.03 11.76 14.73
N GLY A 172 1.81 11.68 14.18
CA GLY A 172 0.74 10.83 14.73
C GLY A 172 0.98 9.32 14.57
N MET A 173 1.87 8.92 13.65
CA MET A 173 2.27 7.52 13.44
C MET A 173 3.45 7.08 14.33
N GLN A 174 4.02 7.99 15.13
CA GLN A 174 5.17 7.65 15.98
C GLN A 174 4.76 6.69 17.09
N ASN A 175 5.47 5.57 17.18
CA ASN A 175 5.24 4.53 18.17
C ASN A 175 5.69 4.94 19.58
N ARG A 176 5.24 4.19 20.59
CA ARG A 176 5.63 4.40 22.01
C ARG A 176 7.14 4.29 22.24
N ASP A 177 7.83 3.47 21.45
CA ASP A 177 9.29 3.30 21.48
C ASP A 177 10.05 4.41 20.75
N ARG A 178 9.32 5.40 20.21
CA ARG A 178 9.80 6.55 19.41
C ARG A 178 10.20 6.22 17.98
N GLY A 179 10.05 4.97 17.55
CA GLY A 179 10.20 4.56 16.15
C GLY A 179 8.93 4.78 15.33
N TRP A 180 8.97 4.29 14.09
CA TRP A 180 7.82 4.26 13.18
C TRP A 180 7.74 2.88 12.52
N GLY A 181 6.53 2.33 12.45
CA GLY A 181 6.22 1.25 11.51
C GLY A 181 5.90 1.83 10.13
N ALA A 182 5.81 0.96 9.12
CA ALA A 182 5.46 1.37 7.75
C ALA A 182 4.02 1.92 7.67
N PHE A 183 3.04 1.09 8.05
CA PHE A 183 1.62 1.40 7.82
C PHE A 183 0.82 1.76 9.07
N ASP A 184 1.22 1.25 10.24
CA ASP A 184 0.39 1.23 11.44
C ASP A 184 1.14 1.72 12.69
N HIS A 185 0.41 2.44 13.54
CA HIS A 185 0.88 2.92 14.83
C HIS A 185 0.76 1.81 15.89
N ASN A 186 1.86 1.54 16.60
CA ASN A 186 2.02 0.51 17.63
C ASN A 186 1.56 -0.89 17.19
N ASN A 187 1.84 -1.27 15.95
CA ASN A 187 1.66 -2.65 15.50
C ASN A 187 2.82 -3.53 16.01
N ASP A 188 2.88 -3.75 17.33
CA ASP A 188 4.00 -4.36 18.05
C ASP A 188 3.65 -5.72 18.71
N GLN A 189 2.60 -6.39 18.21
CA GLN A 189 2.11 -7.67 18.75
C GLN A 189 2.98 -8.86 18.28
N ILE A 190 4.20 -8.97 18.82
CA ILE A 190 5.19 -10.01 18.50
C ILE A 190 4.65 -11.45 18.70
N SER A 191 3.64 -11.62 19.56
CA SER A 191 3.00 -12.94 19.75
C SER A 191 2.37 -13.50 18.47
N LEU A 192 1.93 -12.65 17.54
CA LEU A 192 1.35 -13.06 16.26
C LEU A 192 2.38 -13.70 15.32
N GLU A 193 3.67 -13.39 15.51
CA GLU A 193 4.77 -14.01 14.75
C GLU A 193 4.99 -15.47 15.13
N ARG A 194 4.51 -15.88 16.31
CA ARG A 194 4.67 -17.25 16.82
C ARG A 194 3.54 -18.19 16.41
N LEU A 195 2.51 -17.67 15.75
CA LEU A 195 1.43 -18.50 15.23
C LEU A 195 1.98 -19.43 14.14
N PRO A 196 1.53 -20.70 14.07
CA PRO A 196 1.93 -21.61 12.99
C PRO A 196 1.62 -21.07 11.58
N PHE A 197 0.68 -20.12 11.47
CA PHE A 197 0.33 -19.44 10.22
C PHE A 197 1.39 -18.44 9.74
N SER A 198 2.25 -17.96 10.63
CA SER A 198 3.28 -16.94 10.37
C SER A 198 4.66 -17.58 10.09
N ASP A 199 4.68 -18.70 9.37
CA ASP A 199 5.89 -19.53 9.16
C ASP A 199 6.81 -19.04 8.04
N MET A 200 6.37 -18.06 7.24
CA MET A 200 7.12 -17.47 6.12
C MET A 200 7.88 -16.18 6.48
N GLY A 201 7.96 -15.85 7.76
CA GLY A 201 8.62 -14.66 8.29
C GLY A 201 7.72 -13.41 8.29
N THR A 202 7.99 -12.50 9.22
CA THR A 202 7.42 -11.16 9.28
C THR A 202 8.38 -10.14 8.68
N ILE A 203 7.83 -9.07 8.10
CA ILE A 203 8.56 -7.92 7.55
C ILE A 203 8.03 -6.68 8.24
#